data_AF-A0A0D9NIM9-F1
#
_entry.id   AF-A0A0D9NIM9-F1
#
_cell.length_a   1.000
_cell.length_b   1.000
_cell.length_c   1.000
_cell.angle_alpha   90.00
_cell.angle_beta   90.00
_cell.angle_gamma   90.00
#
_symmetry.space_group_name_H-M   'P 1'
#
loop_
_entity.id
_entity.type
_entity.pdbx_description
1 polymer ?
#
loop_
_entity_poly.entity_id
_entity_poly.type
_entity_poly.pdbx_seq_one_letter_code
_entity_poly.pdbx_strand_id
1 'polypeptide(L)'
;MKFARKAPIFAVMLSMQLLHQTKLALAGMACFSACSVACCECAGGPAAFAGPLGIAVGVTGCAGVCMVACATLVWVPPACFSNDTTIAMYAPDGTRLEKPISAVHDGDSVLTMAEGRLVPTLVIRNVQSSGSFDFFEFEVRSHYTITTLKVTSQHGMLLVDPLGEMRFAFPGDVRVGDEMQSSDGSAWKVSRIGHFVGVDKFTLETTEGSVLASGLLVSTICEEEINPGVRMGDIMPGWKARH
;
A
#
# COMPACT_ATOMS: atom_id res chain seq x y z
N MET A 1 1.34 -39.34 46.19
CA MET A 1 2.06 -38.66 45.09
C MET A 1 1.24 -38.81 43.81
N LYS A 2 0.68 -37.72 43.27
CA LYS A 2 -0.09 -37.71 42.02
C LYS A 2 0.69 -36.90 40.98
N PHE A 3 1.32 -37.57 40.01
CA PHE A 3 1.94 -36.93 38.86
C PHE A 3 0.83 -36.56 37.86
N ALA A 4 0.52 -35.27 37.76
CA ALA A 4 -0.43 -34.75 36.78
C ALA A 4 0.26 -34.63 35.40
N ARG A 5 -0.27 -35.38 34.43
CA ARG A 5 0.09 -35.34 33.00
C ARG A 5 -0.17 -33.94 32.43
N LYS A 6 0.90 -33.16 32.19
CA LYS A 6 0.89 -31.95 31.36
C LYS A 6 1.65 -32.22 30.05
N ALA A 7 0.96 -32.80 29.07
CA ALA A 7 1.34 -32.76 27.66
C ALA A 7 0.06 -33.07 26.85
N PRO A 8 -0.46 -32.12 26.04
CA PRO A 8 -0.09 -32.12 24.62
C PRO A 8 -0.13 -30.75 23.90
N ILE A 9 -0.09 -29.61 24.60
CA ILE A 9 -0.28 -28.30 23.94
C ILE A 9 0.91 -27.91 23.03
N PHE A 10 2.15 -28.25 23.42
CA PHE A 10 3.34 -27.95 22.61
C PHE A 10 3.40 -28.72 21.28
N ALA A 11 2.87 -29.94 21.22
CA ALA A 11 2.89 -30.74 20.00
C ALA A 11 1.94 -30.16 18.92
N VAL A 12 0.82 -29.57 19.35
CA VAL A 12 -0.16 -28.98 18.43
C VAL A 12 0.39 -27.69 17.81
N MET A 13 1.01 -26.80 18.60
CA MET A 13 1.62 -25.57 18.05
C MET A 13 2.77 -25.87 17.07
N LEU A 14 3.61 -26.86 17.37
CA LEU A 14 4.72 -27.23 16.47
C LEU A 14 4.19 -27.80 15.15
N SER A 15 3.12 -28.60 15.19
CA SER A 15 2.50 -29.16 13.98
C SER A 15 1.88 -28.10 13.06
N MET A 16 1.27 -27.05 13.64
CA MET A 16 0.71 -25.94 12.86
C MET A 16 1.80 -25.06 12.22
N GLN A 17 2.91 -24.83 12.93
CA GLN A 17 4.06 -24.13 12.35
C GLN A 17 4.69 -24.92 11.18
N LEU A 18 4.87 -26.23 11.32
CA LEU A 18 5.36 -27.09 10.24
C LEU A 18 4.44 -27.10 9.01
N LEU A 19 3.11 -27.14 9.22
CA LEU A 19 2.15 -27.12 8.11
C LEU A 19 2.18 -25.78 7.36
N HIS A 20 2.38 -24.66 8.05
CA HIS A 20 2.50 -23.34 7.42
C HIS A 20 3.79 -23.22 6.58
N GLN A 21 4.91 -23.75 7.10
CA GLN A 21 6.19 -23.77 6.38
C GLN A 21 6.13 -24.66 5.12
N THR A 22 5.41 -25.79 5.15
CA THR A 22 5.28 -26.66 3.96
C THR A 22 4.45 -26.03 2.83
N LYS A 23 3.41 -25.24 3.14
CA LYS A 23 2.60 -24.56 2.12
C LYS A 23 3.39 -23.45 1.40
N LEU A 24 4.21 -22.71 2.13
CA LEU A 24 5.13 -21.70 1.56
C LEU A 24 6.20 -22.35 0.66
N ALA A 25 6.75 -23.50 1.07
CA ALA A 25 7.75 -24.22 0.26
C ALA A 25 7.17 -24.79 -1.05
N LEU A 26 5.93 -25.28 -1.05
CA LEU A 26 5.27 -25.82 -2.25
C LEU A 26 4.95 -24.73 -3.28
N ALA A 27 4.56 -23.53 -2.86
CA ALA A 27 4.34 -22.40 -3.77
C ALA A 27 5.66 -21.92 -4.42
N GLY A 28 6.76 -21.91 -3.66
CA GLY A 28 8.08 -21.55 -4.17
C GLY A 28 8.64 -22.51 -5.22
N MET A 29 8.40 -23.83 -5.07
CA MET A 29 8.90 -24.82 -6.04
C MET A 29 8.20 -24.76 -7.40
N ALA A 30 6.92 -24.36 -7.45
CA ALA A 30 6.18 -24.24 -8.72
C ALA A 30 6.73 -23.10 -9.60
N CYS A 31 6.99 -21.92 -9.03
CA CYS A 31 7.57 -20.79 -9.75
C CYS A 31 9.00 -21.09 -10.25
N PHE A 32 9.78 -21.83 -9.45
CA PHE A 32 11.15 -22.19 -9.81
C PHE A 32 11.22 -23.04 -11.08
N SER A 33 10.30 -24.01 -11.22
CA SER A 33 10.27 -24.88 -12.39
C SER A 33 9.92 -24.14 -13.68
N ALA A 34 8.92 -23.25 -13.67
CA ALA A 34 8.53 -22.46 -14.84
C ALA A 34 9.61 -21.45 -15.27
N CYS A 35 10.23 -20.74 -14.32
CA CYS A 35 11.31 -19.81 -14.62
C CYS A 35 12.58 -20.51 -15.10
N SER A 36 12.91 -21.69 -14.56
CA SER A 36 14.11 -22.44 -14.97
C SER A 36 14.07 -22.90 -16.43
N VAL A 37 12.89 -23.29 -16.93
CA VAL A 37 12.71 -23.68 -18.34
C VAL A 37 12.81 -22.47 -19.27
N ALA A 38 12.17 -21.35 -18.93
CA ALA A 38 12.23 -20.13 -19.73
C ALA A 38 13.66 -19.53 -19.81
N CYS A 39 14.41 -19.54 -18.71
CA CYS A 39 15.80 -19.08 -18.70
C CYS A 39 16.76 -20.01 -19.45
N CYS A 40 16.48 -21.31 -19.52
CA CYS A 40 17.28 -22.26 -20.30
C CYS A 40 16.96 -22.25 -21.79
N GLU A 41 15.73 -21.90 -22.21
CA GLU A 41 15.34 -21.90 -23.62
C GLU A 41 15.64 -20.59 -24.36
N CYS A 42 15.76 -19.45 -23.67
CA CYS A 42 16.16 -18.18 -24.30
C CYS A 42 17.68 -18.05 -24.58
N ALA A 43 18.50 -18.97 -24.08
CA ALA A 43 19.92 -19.06 -24.40
C ALA A 43 20.17 -20.32 -25.22
N GLY A 44 19.80 -20.28 -26.49
CA GLY A 44 20.18 -21.31 -27.46
C GLY A 44 21.70 -21.43 -27.56
N GLY A 45 22.28 -22.36 -26.79
CA GLY A 45 23.65 -22.85 -26.96
C GLY A 45 24.55 -22.73 -25.72
N PRO A 46 25.57 -23.60 -25.58
CA PRO A 46 26.53 -23.62 -24.48
C PRO A 46 27.58 -22.49 -24.57
N ALA A 47 27.15 -21.29 -24.92
CA ALA A 47 27.99 -20.10 -24.91
C ALA A 47 27.80 -19.40 -23.56
N ALA A 48 28.76 -19.63 -22.65
CA ALA A 48 28.86 -18.87 -21.41
C ALA A 48 29.00 -17.37 -21.75
N PHE A 49 27.94 -16.59 -21.49
CA PHE A 49 28.02 -15.15 -21.56
C PHE A 49 28.88 -14.66 -20.38
N ALA A 50 30.13 -14.33 -20.66
CA ALA A 50 30.90 -13.45 -19.80
C ALA A 50 30.25 -12.06 -19.88
N GLY A 51 29.58 -11.63 -18.81
CA GLY A 51 29.19 -10.24 -18.67
C GLY A 51 30.42 -9.32 -18.73
N PRO A 52 30.27 -7.99 -18.88
CA PRO A 52 31.38 -7.04 -18.98
C PRO A 52 32.32 -7.01 -17.76
N LEU A 53 32.00 -7.76 -16.69
CA LEU A 53 32.81 -7.96 -15.51
C LEU A 53 33.55 -9.33 -15.47
N GLY A 54 33.44 -10.15 -16.51
CA GLY A 54 34.18 -11.42 -16.63
C GLY A 54 33.79 -12.50 -15.61
N ILE A 55 32.69 -12.34 -14.88
CA ILE A 55 32.23 -13.33 -13.90
C ILE A 55 31.45 -14.41 -14.65
N ALA A 56 32.06 -15.59 -14.80
CA ALA A 56 31.39 -16.78 -15.29
C ALA A 56 30.33 -17.23 -14.27
N VAL A 57 29.06 -16.89 -14.53
CA VAL A 57 27.96 -17.39 -13.71
C VAL A 57 27.67 -18.82 -14.19
N GLY A 58 28.15 -19.82 -13.44
CA GLY A 58 27.85 -21.23 -13.70
C GLY A 58 26.34 -21.51 -13.59
N VAL A 59 25.92 -22.77 -13.76
CA VAL A 59 24.52 -23.21 -13.67
C VAL A 59 23.84 -22.82 -12.33
N THR A 60 24.62 -22.51 -11.30
CA THR A 60 24.20 -21.90 -10.03
C THR A 60 23.70 -20.45 -10.14
N GLY A 61 24.00 -19.74 -11.23
CA GLY A 61 23.63 -18.35 -11.50
C GLY A 61 22.18 -18.16 -11.93
N CYS A 62 21.61 -19.10 -12.70
CA CYS A 62 20.20 -19.03 -13.11
C CYS A 62 19.25 -19.16 -11.92
N ALA A 63 19.60 -19.99 -10.94
CA ALA A 63 18.86 -20.08 -9.68
C ALA A 63 18.81 -18.74 -8.93
N GLY A 64 19.90 -17.96 -8.97
CA GLY A 64 19.97 -16.64 -8.34
C GLY A 64 19.08 -15.60 -9.04
N VAL A 65 19.09 -15.56 -10.38
CA VAL A 65 18.28 -14.59 -11.15
C VAL A 65 16.78 -14.89 -11.05
N CYS A 66 16.39 -16.17 -11.08
CA CYS A 66 14.98 -16.54 -10.92
C CYS A 66 14.46 -16.30 -9.50
N MET A 67 15.29 -16.51 -8.47
CA MET A 67 14.94 -16.17 -7.09
C MET A 67 14.79 -14.67 -6.90
N VAL A 68 15.63 -13.85 -7.54
CA VAL A 68 15.48 -12.38 -7.50
C VAL A 68 14.24 -11.95 -8.27
N ALA A 69 13.95 -12.51 -9.46
CA ALA A 69 12.75 -12.16 -10.22
C ALA A 69 11.45 -12.56 -9.48
N CYS A 70 11.43 -13.73 -8.83
CA CYS A 70 10.30 -14.14 -7.99
C CYS A 70 10.25 -13.36 -6.66
N ALA A 71 11.40 -12.92 -6.13
CA ALA A 71 11.48 -12.05 -4.97
C ALA A 71 11.13 -10.59 -5.29
N THR A 72 11.28 -10.12 -6.54
CA THR A 72 10.79 -8.82 -7.00
C THR A 72 9.33 -8.86 -7.43
N LEU A 73 8.79 -10.06 -7.67
CA LEU A 73 7.35 -10.32 -7.65
C LEU A 73 6.81 -10.49 -6.22
N VAL A 74 7.63 -10.30 -5.18
CA VAL A 74 7.12 -9.97 -3.83
C VAL A 74 6.51 -8.60 -3.96
N TRP A 75 5.26 -8.65 -4.41
CA TRP A 75 4.22 -7.64 -4.38
C TRP A 75 4.52 -6.68 -3.25
N VAL A 76 5.20 -5.57 -3.59
CA VAL A 76 5.37 -4.45 -2.69
C VAL A 76 3.94 -4.11 -2.27
N PRO A 77 3.61 -4.20 -0.98
CA PRO A 77 2.24 -3.98 -0.54
C PRO A 77 1.83 -2.59 -1.03
N PRO A 78 0.87 -2.46 -1.96
CA PRO A 78 0.50 -1.17 -2.51
C PRO A 78 0.07 -0.23 -1.38
N ALA A 79 0.07 1.08 -1.65
CA ALA A 79 -0.50 2.08 -0.75
C ALA A 79 -1.91 1.64 -0.32
N CYS A 80 -2.09 1.33 0.96
CA CYS A 80 -3.34 0.74 1.45
C CYS A 80 -3.93 1.52 2.62
N PHE A 81 -5.25 1.47 2.67
CA PHE A 81 -6.09 1.98 3.74
C PHE A 81 -6.53 0.87 4.70
N SER A 82 -6.78 1.25 5.93
CA SER A 82 -7.47 0.42 6.93
C SER A 82 -8.97 0.26 6.60
N ASN A 83 -9.58 -0.85 7.05
CA ASN A 83 -11.01 -1.15 6.82
C ASN A 83 -11.99 -0.11 7.44
N ASP A 84 -11.58 0.58 8.51
CA ASP A 84 -12.41 1.62 9.14
C ASP A 84 -12.31 2.99 8.44
N THR A 85 -11.57 3.08 7.35
CA THR A 85 -11.46 4.31 6.54
C THR A 85 -12.79 4.61 5.86
N THR A 86 -13.24 5.86 5.95
CA THR A 86 -14.40 6.34 5.21
C THR A 86 -13.98 7.12 3.97
N ILE A 87 -14.74 7.02 2.88
CA ILE A 87 -14.48 7.70 1.61
C ILE A 87 -15.63 8.66 1.34
N ALA A 88 -15.29 9.92 1.06
CA ALA A 88 -16.28 10.96 0.77
C ALA A 88 -16.85 10.80 -0.64
N MET A 89 -18.16 10.96 -0.79
CA MET A 89 -18.88 10.93 -2.06
C MET A 89 -20.13 11.83 -2.04
N TYR A 90 -20.77 12.03 -3.19
CA TYR A 90 -22.10 12.63 -3.26
C TYR A 90 -23.19 11.54 -3.32
N ALA A 91 -24.27 11.74 -2.60
CA ALA A 91 -25.52 11.00 -2.81
C ALA A 91 -26.18 11.42 -4.13
N PRO A 92 -27.17 10.64 -4.62
CA PRO A 92 -27.95 11.01 -5.81
C PRO A 92 -28.64 12.37 -5.71
N ASP A 93 -28.93 12.86 -4.50
CA ASP A 93 -29.53 14.18 -4.25
C ASP A 93 -28.49 15.32 -4.16
N GLY A 94 -27.20 15.02 -4.37
CA GLY A 94 -26.10 15.97 -4.28
C GLY A 94 -25.61 16.24 -2.85
N THR A 95 -26.21 15.63 -1.83
CA THR A 95 -25.69 15.75 -0.46
C THR A 95 -24.37 15.02 -0.30
N ARG A 96 -23.44 15.59 0.45
CA ARG A 96 -22.17 14.93 0.75
C ARG A 96 -22.39 13.88 1.82
N LEU A 97 -21.84 12.69 1.60
CA LEU A 97 -21.84 11.59 2.56
C LEU A 97 -20.48 10.89 2.57
N GLU A 98 -20.27 10.06 3.59
CA GLU A 98 -19.11 9.20 3.68
C GLU A 98 -19.56 7.73 3.72
N LYS A 99 -18.87 6.86 2.98
CA LYS A 99 -19.08 5.41 3.02
C LYS A 99 -17.85 4.72 3.58
N PRO A 100 -17.98 3.60 4.29
CA PRO A 100 -16.82 2.77 4.59
C PRO A 100 -16.17 2.31 3.29
N ILE A 101 -14.83 2.23 3.27
CA ILE A 101 -14.06 1.83 2.08
C ILE A 101 -14.47 0.46 1.55
N SER A 102 -14.95 -0.43 2.41
CA SER A 102 -15.47 -1.75 2.04
C SER A 102 -16.75 -1.72 1.19
N ALA A 103 -17.44 -0.58 1.14
CA ALA A 103 -18.67 -0.38 0.35
C ALA A 103 -18.43 0.44 -0.93
N VAL A 104 -17.18 0.81 -1.21
CA VAL A 104 -16.75 1.49 -2.44
C VAL A 104 -16.39 0.43 -3.47
N HIS A 105 -16.84 0.61 -4.71
CA HIS A 105 -16.60 -0.33 -5.80
C HIS A 105 -15.95 0.36 -6.99
N ASP A 106 -15.32 -0.42 -7.87
CA ASP A 106 -14.81 0.05 -9.15
C ASP A 106 -15.94 0.72 -9.96
N GLY A 107 -15.66 1.90 -10.50
CA GLY A 107 -16.62 2.75 -11.21
C GLY A 107 -17.41 3.71 -10.32
N ASP A 108 -17.35 3.60 -8.99
CA ASP A 108 -17.99 4.57 -8.09
C ASP A 108 -17.36 5.97 -8.27
N SER A 109 -18.20 7.00 -8.15
CA SER A 109 -17.75 8.39 -8.11
C SER A 109 -17.52 8.82 -6.66
N VAL A 110 -16.26 9.09 -6.32
CA VAL A 110 -15.81 9.54 -5.00
C VAL A 110 -15.27 10.97 -5.11
N LEU A 111 -15.02 11.64 -3.98
CA LEU A 111 -14.53 13.01 -3.96
C LEU A 111 -13.02 13.06 -3.78
N THR A 112 -12.40 13.99 -4.48
CA THR A 112 -11.05 14.46 -4.24
C THR A 112 -11.05 16.00 -4.24
N MET A 113 -9.88 16.62 -4.15
CA MET A 113 -9.69 18.05 -4.27
C MET A 113 -8.78 18.41 -5.43
N ALA A 114 -9.25 19.31 -6.29
CA ALA A 114 -8.47 19.90 -7.35
C ALA A 114 -8.68 21.42 -7.29
N GLU A 115 -7.58 22.19 -7.33
CA GLU A 115 -7.61 23.66 -7.30
C GLU A 115 -8.42 24.22 -6.12
N GLY A 116 -8.33 23.57 -4.95
CA GLY A 116 -9.04 23.96 -3.73
C GLY A 116 -10.56 23.70 -3.76
N ARG A 117 -11.05 22.93 -4.75
CA ARG A 117 -12.47 22.58 -4.89
C ARG A 117 -12.67 21.08 -4.82
N LEU A 118 -13.79 20.69 -4.23
CA LEU A 118 -14.25 19.30 -4.28
C LEU A 118 -14.63 18.94 -5.71
N VAL A 119 -13.99 17.92 -6.25
CA VAL A 119 -14.29 17.38 -7.58
C VAL A 119 -14.53 15.88 -7.50
N PRO A 120 -15.49 15.35 -8.28
CA PRO A 120 -15.66 13.91 -8.40
C PRO A 120 -14.49 13.28 -9.17
N THR A 121 -14.08 12.10 -8.73
CA THR A 121 -13.13 11.23 -9.43
C THR A 121 -13.69 9.81 -9.46
N LEU A 122 -13.28 9.01 -10.44
CA LEU A 122 -13.74 7.63 -10.58
C LEU A 122 -12.78 6.69 -9.86
N VAL A 123 -13.34 5.75 -9.12
CA VAL A 123 -12.60 4.61 -8.57
C VAL A 123 -12.29 3.66 -9.73
N ILE A 124 -11.01 3.42 -9.96
CA ILE A 124 -10.53 2.48 -11.00
C ILE A 124 -10.42 1.09 -10.40
N ARG A 125 -10.02 1.03 -9.12
CA ARG A 125 -9.74 -0.23 -8.43
C ARG A 125 -9.93 -0.05 -6.93
N ASN A 126 -10.65 -0.98 -6.29
CA ASN A 126 -10.71 -1.12 -4.84
C ASN A 126 -10.60 -2.60 -4.43
N VAL A 127 -9.40 -3.04 -4.02
CA VAL A 127 -9.13 -4.45 -3.71
C VAL A 127 -8.91 -4.63 -2.21
N GLN A 128 -9.72 -5.49 -1.59
CA GLN A 128 -9.51 -5.96 -0.23
C GLN A 128 -8.44 -7.06 -0.21
N SER A 129 -7.54 -7.00 0.77
CA SER A 129 -6.62 -8.08 1.11
C SER A 129 -6.70 -8.36 2.62
N SER A 130 -6.85 -9.63 2.98
CA SER A 130 -6.83 -10.07 4.38
C SER A 130 -5.46 -10.63 4.75
N GLY A 131 -5.04 -10.42 5.99
CA GLY A 131 -3.70 -10.78 6.47
C GLY A 131 -3.41 -10.18 7.84
N SER A 132 -2.15 -9.86 8.10
CA SER A 132 -1.72 -9.07 9.25
C SER A 132 -0.87 -7.94 8.70
N PHE A 133 -1.34 -6.70 8.85
CA PHE A 133 -0.69 -5.54 8.25
C PHE A 133 -0.43 -4.48 9.30
N ASP A 134 0.77 -3.92 9.28
CA ASP A 134 1.14 -2.78 10.11
C ASP A 134 0.62 -1.48 9.50
N PHE A 135 -0.06 -0.69 10.33
CA PHE A 135 -0.59 0.61 9.96
C PHE A 135 -0.02 1.71 10.86
N PHE A 136 0.18 2.87 10.27
CA PHE A 136 0.29 4.13 10.97
C PHE A 136 -1.11 4.68 11.21
N GLU A 137 -1.36 5.17 12.43
CA GLU A 137 -2.60 5.84 12.82
C GLU A 137 -2.31 7.31 13.09
N PHE A 138 -2.87 8.19 12.26
CA PHE A 138 -2.73 9.64 12.37
C PHE A 138 -3.99 10.24 12.96
N GLU A 139 -3.90 10.89 14.12
CA GLU A 139 -4.95 11.77 14.61
C GLU A 139 -4.67 13.19 14.16
N VAL A 140 -5.55 13.72 13.31
CA VAL A 140 -5.42 15.06 12.73
C VAL A 140 -6.52 15.94 13.31
N ARG A 141 -6.15 17.14 13.77
CA ARG A 141 -7.03 18.03 14.53
C ARG A 141 -7.11 19.42 13.93
N SER A 142 -8.33 19.96 13.91
CA SER A 142 -8.60 21.38 13.77
C SER A 142 -9.57 21.83 14.85
N HIS A 143 -9.13 22.76 15.70
CA HIS A 143 -9.89 23.22 16.86
C HIS A 143 -10.44 22.05 17.72
N TYR A 144 -11.75 21.82 17.68
CA TYR A 144 -12.46 20.79 18.45
C TYR A 144 -12.76 19.52 17.65
N THR A 145 -12.44 19.50 16.35
CA THR A 145 -12.69 18.36 15.47
C THR A 145 -11.44 17.52 15.35
N ILE A 146 -11.60 16.21 15.50
CA ILE A 146 -10.53 15.21 15.36
C ILE A 146 -10.99 14.21 14.30
N THR A 147 -10.10 13.87 13.38
CA THR A 147 -10.27 12.74 12.50
C THR A 147 -9.07 11.79 12.61
N THR A 148 -9.29 10.54 12.24
CA THR A 148 -8.27 9.50 12.28
C THR A 148 -8.12 8.88 10.90
N LEU A 149 -6.88 8.82 10.43
CA LEU A 149 -6.52 8.15 9.18
C LEU A 149 -5.52 7.04 9.47
N LYS A 150 -5.74 5.89 8.85
CA LYS A 150 -4.97 4.67 9.09
C LYS A 150 -4.49 4.07 7.79
N VAL A 151 -3.18 4.06 7.59
CA VAL A 151 -2.54 3.69 6.32
C VAL A 151 -1.29 2.84 6.52
N THR A 152 -0.93 2.03 5.54
CA THR A 152 0.32 1.23 5.56
C THR A 152 1.54 2.12 5.40
N SER A 153 2.74 1.63 5.75
CA SER A 153 4.00 2.41 5.71
C SER A 153 4.41 2.95 4.34
N GLN A 154 3.84 2.42 3.26
CA GLN A 154 4.17 2.71 1.86
C GLN A 154 3.12 3.63 1.21
N HIS A 155 2.17 4.11 2.00
CA HIS A 155 1.07 4.92 1.51
C HIS A 155 1.52 6.35 1.15
N GLY A 156 1.08 6.90 0.03
CA GLY A 156 1.38 8.29 -0.31
C GLY A 156 0.61 9.29 0.55
N MET A 157 1.29 9.91 1.52
CA MET A 157 0.72 11.00 2.32
C MET A 157 0.86 12.32 1.58
N LEU A 158 -0.12 13.21 1.72
CA LEU A 158 -0.09 14.56 1.17
C LEU A 158 -0.02 15.57 2.32
N LEU A 159 1.11 16.26 2.44
CA LEU A 159 1.34 17.28 3.45
C LEU A 159 1.27 18.68 2.82
N VAL A 160 0.73 19.64 3.56
CA VAL A 160 0.70 21.07 3.20
C VAL A 160 2.00 21.69 3.71
N ASP A 161 2.80 22.28 2.83
CA ASP A 161 4.01 23.00 3.21
C ASP A 161 3.69 24.45 3.67
N PRO A 162 4.66 25.21 4.24
CA PRO A 162 4.41 26.58 4.69
C PRO A 162 4.01 27.59 3.59
N LEU A 163 4.16 27.23 2.32
CA LEU A 163 3.72 28.02 1.17
C LEU A 163 2.30 27.65 0.71
N GLY A 164 1.67 26.66 1.36
CA GLY A 164 0.37 26.12 0.98
C GLY A 164 0.43 25.08 -0.14
N GLU A 165 1.62 24.61 -0.51
CA GLU A 165 1.79 23.62 -1.58
C GLU A 165 1.70 22.20 -1.01
N MET A 166 1.04 21.31 -1.75
CA MET A 166 0.95 19.90 -1.37
C MET A 166 2.20 19.12 -1.81
N ARG A 167 2.78 18.35 -0.89
CA ARG A 167 3.94 17.50 -1.15
C ARG A 167 3.70 16.07 -0.69
N PHE A 168 4.30 15.12 -1.40
CA PHE A 168 4.30 13.74 -0.99
C PHE A 168 5.20 13.50 0.21
N ALA A 169 4.78 12.62 1.11
CA ALA A 169 5.59 12.07 2.18
C ALA A 169 5.21 10.60 2.39
N PHE A 170 6.13 9.85 2.99
CA PHE A 170 5.77 8.55 3.55
C PHE A 170 5.26 8.71 4.99
N PRO A 171 4.40 7.81 5.49
CA PRO A 171 3.92 7.79 6.86
C PRO A 171 5.04 7.84 7.91
N GLY A 172 6.17 7.20 7.63
CA GLY A 172 7.36 7.22 8.49
C GLY A 172 8.07 8.58 8.56
N ASP A 173 7.81 9.49 7.61
CA ASP A 173 8.40 10.84 7.55
C ASP A 173 7.48 11.91 8.16
N VAL A 174 6.18 11.62 8.30
CA VAL A 174 5.22 12.52 8.94
C VAL A 174 5.60 12.73 10.41
N ARG A 175 5.45 13.96 10.88
CA ARG A 175 5.72 14.39 12.26
C ARG A 175 4.48 15.03 12.89
N VAL A 176 4.40 14.97 14.21
CA VAL A 176 3.40 15.76 14.96
C VAL A 176 3.68 17.24 14.70
N GLY A 177 2.64 17.97 14.32
CA GLY A 177 2.70 19.38 13.92
C GLY A 177 2.67 19.60 12.40
N ASP A 178 2.96 18.58 11.59
CA ASP A 178 2.79 18.66 10.13
C ASP A 178 1.32 18.90 9.79
N GLU A 179 1.08 19.53 8.64
CA GLU A 179 -0.25 19.91 8.20
C GLU A 179 -0.73 19.03 7.05
N MET A 180 -1.99 18.57 7.14
CA MET A 180 -2.68 17.82 6.10
C MET A 180 -3.91 18.59 5.64
N GLN A 181 -4.25 18.51 4.36
CA GLN A 181 -5.43 19.21 3.85
C GLN A 181 -6.70 18.43 4.18
N SER A 182 -7.67 19.09 4.79
CA SER A 182 -9.00 18.54 5.05
C SER A 182 -9.96 18.78 3.90
N SER A 183 -11.11 18.13 3.97
CA SER A 183 -12.13 18.18 2.92
C SER A 183 -12.82 19.55 2.71
N ASP A 184 -12.63 20.50 3.61
CA ASP A 184 -13.04 21.91 3.43
C ASP A 184 -11.93 22.79 2.83
N GLY A 185 -10.78 22.19 2.50
CA GLY A 185 -9.60 22.85 1.94
C GLY A 185 -8.66 23.44 2.97
N SER A 186 -9.03 23.44 4.25
CA SER A 186 -8.19 23.96 5.33
C SER A 186 -7.04 23.00 5.68
N ALA A 187 -6.01 23.52 6.33
CA ALA A 187 -4.86 22.76 6.78
C ALA A 187 -5.03 22.36 8.25
N TRP A 188 -5.00 21.07 8.55
CA TRP A 188 -5.17 20.52 9.90
C TRP A 188 -3.87 19.89 10.38
N LYS A 189 -3.58 20.02 11.68
CA LYS A 189 -2.32 19.54 12.23
C LYS A 189 -2.40 18.10 12.68
N VAL A 190 -1.37 17.32 12.35
CA VAL A 190 -1.14 16.00 12.94
C VAL A 190 -0.88 16.20 14.44
N SER A 191 -1.78 15.68 15.26
CA SER A 191 -1.75 15.84 16.72
C SER A 191 -1.20 14.60 17.44
N ARG A 192 -1.36 13.41 16.85
CA ARG A 192 -0.80 12.15 17.34
C ARG A 192 -0.45 11.24 16.17
N ILE A 193 0.62 10.46 16.35
CA ILE A 193 0.99 9.35 15.47
C ILE A 193 1.03 8.10 16.35
N GLY A 194 0.31 7.07 15.94
CA GLY A 194 0.28 5.75 16.56
C GLY A 194 0.56 4.65 15.55
N HIS A 195 0.59 3.42 16.04
CA HIS A 195 0.74 2.22 15.23
C HIS A 195 -0.27 1.18 15.69
N PHE A 196 -0.83 0.42 14.76
CA PHE A 196 -1.62 -0.77 15.09
C PHE A 196 -1.52 -1.81 13.97
N VAL A 197 -1.86 -3.05 14.31
CA VAL A 197 -1.92 -4.16 13.36
C VAL A 197 -3.37 -4.44 13.00
N GLY A 198 -3.70 -4.35 11.71
CA GLY A 198 -5.03 -4.64 11.16
C GLY A 198 -5.06 -5.98 10.41
N VAL A 199 -6.26 -6.56 10.30
CA VAL A 199 -6.46 -7.85 9.61
C VAL A 199 -6.85 -7.72 8.14
N ASP A 200 -7.31 -6.54 7.75
CA ASP A 200 -7.73 -6.21 6.39
C ASP A 200 -7.09 -4.91 5.96
N LYS A 201 -6.77 -4.83 4.66
CA LYS A 201 -6.34 -3.60 4.01
C LYS A 201 -7.02 -3.44 2.66
N PHE A 202 -7.17 -2.20 2.21
CA PHE A 202 -7.79 -1.86 0.94
C PHE A 202 -6.83 -1.07 0.05
N THR A 203 -6.59 -1.56 -1.16
CA THR A 203 -5.89 -0.81 -2.22
C THR A 203 -6.92 -0.08 -3.06
N LEU A 204 -7.02 1.23 -2.88
CA LEU A 204 -7.92 2.09 -3.64
C LEU A 204 -7.10 2.91 -4.63
N GLU A 205 -7.51 2.95 -5.90
CA GLU A 205 -6.93 3.75 -6.97
C GLU A 205 -8.04 4.59 -7.64
N THR A 206 -7.78 5.87 -7.87
CA THR A 206 -8.70 6.79 -8.55
C THR A 206 -8.07 7.42 -9.79
N THR A 207 -8.90 7.91 -10.73
CA THR A 207 -8.40 8.61 -11.93
C THR A 207 -7.58 9.86 -11.60
N GLU A 208 -7.88 10.52 -10.48
CA GLU A 208 -7.19 11.72 -10.03
C GLU A 208 -5.93 11.44 -9.19
N GLY A 209 -5.64 10.18 -8.86
CA GLY A 209 -4.47 9.80 -8.03
C GLY A 209 -4.58 10.25 -6.57
N SER A 210 -5.77 10.69 -6.16
CA SER A 210 -6.08 11.24 -4.85
C SER A 210 -7.54 11.02 -4.50
N VAL A 211 -7.84 11.03 -3.20
CA VAL A 211 -9.18 10.84 -2.66
C VAL A 211 -9.31 11.56 -1.32
N LEU A 212 -10.54 11.90 -0.93
CA LEU A 212 -10.88 12.32 0.43
C LEU A 212 -11.24 11.10 1.28
N ALA A 213 -10.30 10.70 2.13
CA ALA A 213 -10.42 9.59 3.05
C ALA A 213 -10.43 10.08 4.51
N SER A 214 -11.43 9.68 5.29
CA SER A 214 -11.65 10.13 6.68
C SER A 214 -11.58 11.66 6.80
N GLY A 215 -12.15 12.38 5.84
CA GLY A 215 -12.14 13.84 5.80
C GLY A 215 -10.80 14.52 5.43
N LEU A 216 -9.76 13.76 5.08
CA LEU A 216 -8.43 14.26 4.68
C LEU A 216 -8.14 13.95 3.21
N LEU A 217 -7.43 14.85 2.52
CA LEU A 217 -6.92 14.63 1.18
C LEU A 217 -5.65 13.77 1.26
N VAL A 218 -5.69 12.63 0.57
CA VAL A 218 -4.60 11.65 0.53
C VAL A 218 -4.39 11.16 -0.89
N SER A 219 -3.19 10.64 -1.18
CA SER A 219 -2.93 10.05 -2.48
C SER A 219 -3.40 8.61 -2.52
N THR A 220 -3.80 8.17 -3.71
CA THR A 220 -4.04 6.75 -4.01
C THR A 220 -2.87 6.12 -4.78
N ILE A 221 -1.77 6.85 -4.93
CA ILE A 221 -0.58 6.42 -5.67
C ILE A 221 0.38 5.70 -4.72
N CYS A 222 1.00 4.61 -5.21
CA CYS A 222 1.94 3.78 -4.45
C CYS A 222 3.36 4.37 -4.40
N GLU A 223 4.19 3.83 -3.51
CA GLU A 223 5.55 4.33 -3.23
C GLU A 223 6.47 4.34 -4.46
N GLU A 224 6.25 3.46 -5.43
CA GLU A 224 7.10 3.33 -6.62
C GLU A 224 7.00 4.53 -7.56
N GLU A 225 5.90 5.27 -7.48
CA GLU A 225 5.62 6.41 -8.35
C GLU A 225 5.76 7.76 -7.64
N ILE A 226 5.99 7.75 -6.32
CA ILE A 226 6.13 8.96 -5.51
C ILE A 226 7.54 9.08 -4.96
N ASN A 227 8.06 10.30 -4.97
CA ASN A 227 9.30 10.64 -4.30
C ASN A 227 8.96 11.61 -3.15
N PRO A 228 9.36 11.32 -1.90
CA PRO A 228 9.12 12.22 -0.78
C PRO A 228 9.63 13.63 -1.05
N GLY A 229 8.84 14.63 -0.65
CA GLY A 229 9.14 16.05 -0.84
C GLY A 229 8.84 16.61 -2.22
N VAL A 230 8.52 15.76 -3.22
CA VAL A 230 8.08 16.22 -4.55
C VAL A 230 6.67 16.81 -4.45
N ARG A 231 6.41 17.85 -5.24
CA ARG A 231 5.09 18.51 -5.26
C ARG A 231 4.08 17.60 -5.93
N MET A 232 2.86 17.62 -5.41
CA MET A 232 1.74 16.88 -5.99
C MET A 232 1.53 17.25 -7.48
N GLY A 233 1.67 18.54 -7.82
CA GLY A 233 1.50 19.05 -9.17
C GLY A 233 2.51 18.50 -10.20
N ASP A 234 3.65 17.96 -9.75
CA ASP A 234 4.69 17.41 -10.64
C ASP A 234 4.41 15.94 -11.01
N ILE A 235 3.67 15.20 -10.17
CA ILE A 235 3.41 13.76 -10.35
C ILE A 235 2.01 13.52 -10.93
N MET A 236 0.99 14.23 -10.43
CA MET A 236 -0.41 13.96 -10.76
C MET A 236 -0.74 14.06 -12.27
N PRO A 237 -0.19 15.00 -13.05
CA PRO A 237 -0.43 15.03 -14.50
C PRO A 237 0.01 13.75 -15.20
N GLY A 238 1.13 13.16 -14.78
CA GLY A 238 1.62 11.90 -15.33
C GLY A 238 0.72 10.72 -14.97
N TRP A 239 0.20 10.68 -13.74
CA TRP A 239 -0.79 9.68 -13.31
C TRP A 239 -2.06 9.74 -14.15
N LYS A 240 -2.65 10.93 -14.28
CA LYS A 240 -3.89 11.18 -15.05
C LYS A 240 -3.75 10.89 -16.54
N ALA A 241 -2.54 10.94 -17.09
CA ALA A 241 -2.33 10.61 -18.50
C ALA A 241 -2.37 9.09 -18.77
N ARG A 242 -2.19 8.25 -17.73
CA ARG A 242 -2.19 6.78 -17.83
C ARG A 242 -3.53 6.13 -17.51
N HIS A 243 -4.46 6.88 -16.91
CA HIS A 243 -5.71 6.39 -16.34
C HIS A 243 -6.89 7.27 -16.75
#